data_AF-A0A957FR86-F1
#
_entry.id   AF-A0A957FR86-F1
#
_cell.length_a   1.000
_cell.length_b   1.000
_cell.length_c   1.000
_cell.angle_alpha   90.00
_cell.angle_beta   90.00
_cell.angle_gamma   90.00
#
_symmetry.space_group_name_H-M   'P 1'
#
loop_
_entity.id
_entity.type
_entity.pdbx_description
1 polymer ?
#
loop_
_entity_poly.entity_id
_entity_poly.type
_entity_poly.pdbx_seq_one_letter_code
_entity_poly.pdbx_strand_id
1 'polypeptide(L)'
;REAPTMERVNSSVDLFLQFRIKNPQAFIFQLGGVNGFSEKLQNAISEVTRALIYEQKAGEIYDLVGESTKGLLDSLNKQFDPAVEFVNANITHAEPSSQDYRMDLAAPEMVRVAKEAYTYQYELDLRKKRDEGDLDRDLAGLRETLSEIEAEIATYDAQMRTAHEKEVNRANAYAHQLMIEAESEAKANAAMLEAQALDIRAVKSAEYPEIFEYRYQQTILDRIEEVGHNLPQVVKVGDGTEMPIDYLVMGRQMLGVEDKPLYSEADLKHIRTRLVEINRRIEERSSTINQIAIDAENMPPAKEVM
;
A
#
# COMPACT_ATOMS: atom_id res chain seq x y z
N ARG A 1 -59.15 -56.49 -17.16
CA ARG A 1 -59.50 -57.93 -17.39
C ARG A 1 -58.36 -58.52 -18.20
N GLU A 2 -57.94 -59.75 -17.92
CA GLU A 2 -56.76 -60.32 -18.57
C GLU A 2 -57.11 -61.11 -19.85
N ALA A 3 -56.30 -60.94 -20.88
CA ALA A 3 -56.31 -61.75 -22.09
C ALA A 3 -54.86 -62.12 -22.48
N PRO A 4 -54.63 -63.29 -23.08
CA PRO A 4 -53.31 -63.67 -23.54
C PRO A 4 -52.97 -62.97 -24.86
N THR A 5 -51.75 -62.46 -24.97
CA THR A 5 -51.17 -61.91 -26.21
C THR A 5 -50.85 -62.99 -27.23
N MET A 6 -50.38 -62.57 -28.41
CA MET A 6 -49.83 -63.47 -29.44
C MET A 6 -48.72 -64.40 -28.90
N GLU A 7 -47.95 -63.92 -27.93
CA GLU A 7 -46.87 -64.66 -27.25
C GLU A 7 -47.35 -65.44 -26.02
N ARG A 8 -48.67 -65.53 -25.81
CA ARG A 8 -49.33 -66.20 -24.68
C ARG A 8 -48.99 -65.61 -23.30
N VAL A 9 -48.64 -64.32 -23.25
CA VAL A 9 -48.46 -63.58 -21.99
C VAL A 9 -49.78 -62.91 -21.63
N ASN A 10 -50.29 -63.17 -20.43
CA ASN A 10 -51.50 -62.49 -19.94
C ASN A 10 -51.22 -60.99 -19.79
N SER A 11 -52.15 -60.18 -20.27
CA SER A 11 -52.05 -58.72 -20.22
C SER A 11 -53.40 -58.10 -19.93
N SER A 12 -53.41 -56.98 -19.23
CA SER A 12 -54.62 -56.22 -18.91
C SER A 12 -54.56 -54.86 -19.60
N VAL A 13 -55.70 -54.47 -20.18
CA VAL A 13 -55.90 -53.18 -20.81
C VAL A 13 -57.13 -52.52 -20.21
N ASP A 14 -56.99 -51.27 -19.80
CA ASP A 14 -58.07 -50.45 -19.29
C ASP A 14 -58.45 -49.37 -20.31
N LEU A 15 -59.76 -49.21 -20.53
CA LEU A 15 -60.31 -48.30 -21.52
C LEU A 15 -61.25 -47.29 -20.90
N PHE A 16 -61.12 -46.06 -21.36
CA PHE A 16 -62.05 -44.99 -21.10
C PHE A 16 -62.90 -44.74 -22.36
N LEU A 17 -64.23 -44.79 -22.21
CA LEU A 17 -65.17 -44.66 -23.32
C LEU A 17 -66.15 -43.52 -23.06
N GLN A 18 -66.39 -42.71 -24.08
CA GLN A 18 -67.41 -41.67 -24.07
C GLN A 18 -68.46 -41.96 -25.14
N PHE A 19 -69.73 -42.01 -24.73
CA PHE A 19 -70.84 -42.31 -25.62
C PHE A 19 -72.00 -41.32 -25.46
N ARG A 20 -72.85 -41.27 -26.49
CA ARG A 20 -74.08 -40.47 -26.54
C ARG A 20 -75.23 -41.35 -27.01
N ILE A 21 -76.39 -41.22 -26.38
CA ILE A 21 -77.62 -41.91 -26.80
C ILE A 21 -78.22 -41.17 -27.99
N LYS A 22 -78.38 -41.86 -29.13
CA LYS A 22 -78.88 -41.28 -30.38
C LYS A 22 -80.39 -41.47 -30.53
N ASN A 23 -80.90 -42.65 -30.16
CA ASN A 23 -82.33 -42.96 -30.17
C ASN A 23 -82.78 -43.51 -28.80
N PRO A 24 -83.43 -42.68 -27.96
CA PRO A 24 -83.90 -43.09 -26.65
C PRO A 24 -84.90 -44.25 -26.67
N GLN A 25 -85.74 -44.35 -27.71
CA GLN A 25 -86.70 -45.44 -27.83
C GLN A 25 -85.99 -46.76 -28.13
N ALA A 26 -85.06 -46.77 -29.09
CA ALA A 26 -84.26 -47.96 -29.39
C ALA A 26 -83.40 -48.39 -28.18
N PHE A 27 -82.86 -47.43 -27.43
CA PHE A 27 -82.11 -47.70 -26.21
C PHE A 27 -82.95 -48.43 -25.13
N ILE A 28 -84.18 -47.98 -24.89
CA ILE A 28 -85.04 -48.59 -23.87
C ILE A 28 -85.58 -49.96 -24.33
N PHE A 29 -86.05 -50.06 -25.57
CA PHE A 29 -86.74 -51.26 -26.07
C PHE A 29 -85.80 -52.38 -26.58
N GLN A 30 -84.61 -52.07 -27.11
CA GLN A 30 -83.68 -53.07 -27.64
C GLN A 30 -82.56 -53.44 -26.68
N LEU A 31 -82.12 -52.50 -25.83
CA LEU A 31 -81.02 -52.73 -24.87
C LEU A 31 -81.49 -52.96 -23.43
N GLY A 32 -82.80 -52.85 -23.16
CA GLY A 32 -83.38 -53.18 -21.86
C GLY A 32 -83.10 -52.14 -20.76
N GLY A 33 -82.85 -50.89 -21.12
CA GLY A 33 -82.54 -49.82 -20.16
C GLY A 33 -81.12 -49.90 -19.58
N VAL A 34 -80.92 -49.41 -18.35
CA VAL A 34 -79.58 -49.17 -17.77
C VAL A 34 -78.80 -50.46 -17.49
N ASN A 35 -79.45 -51.49 -16.92
CA ASN A 35 -78.76 -52.72 -16.52
C ASN A 35 -78.40 -53.60 -17.73
N GLY A 36 -79.33 -53.75 -18.68
CA GLY A 36 -79.08 -54.53 -19.91
C GLY A 36 -78.05 -53.89 -20.83
N PHE A 37 -78.04 -52.54 -20.92
CA PHE A 37 -76.99 -51.82 -21.64
C PHE A 37 -75.62 -52.02 -21.00
N SER A 38 -75.51 -51.90 -19.67
CA SER A 38 -74.24 -52.07 -18.96
C SER A 38 -73.64 -53.47 -19.17
N GLU A 39 -74.46 -54.52 -19.09
CA GLU A 39 -74.01 -55.89 -19.32
C GLU A 39 -73.56 -56.12 -20.77
N LYS A 40 -74.35 -55.65 -21.74
CA LYS A 40 -74.00 -55.77 -23.17
C LYS A 40 -72.74 -54.97 -23.51
N LEU A 41 -72.58 -53.78 -22.91
CA LEU A 41 -71.39 -52.95 -23.05
C LEU A 41 -70.16 -53.64 -22.48
N GLN A 42 -70.24 -54.21 -21.28
CA GLN A 42 -69.13 -54.94 -20.67
C GLN A 42 -68.71 -56.16 -21.51
N ASN A 43 -69.67 -56.88 -22.09
CA ASN A 43 -69.37 -58.01 -22.97
C ASN A 43 -68.71 -57.56 -24.27
N ALA A 44 -69.24 -56.52 -24.93
CA ALA A 44 -68.67 -55.95 -26.15
C ALA A 44 -67.24 -55.42 -25.92
N ILE A 45 -67.03 -54.65 -24.85
CA ILE A 45 -65.68 -54.17 -24.46
C ILE A 45 -64.77 -55.37 -24.20
N SER A 46 -65.23 -56.39 -23.49
CA SER A 46 -64.41 -57.57 -23.19
C SER A 46 -64.01 -58.37 -24.43
N GLU A 47 -64.84 -58.38 -25.46
CA GLU A 47 -64.55 -59.04 -26.73
C GLU A 47 -63.55 -58.23 -27.55
N VAL A 48 -63.79 -56.92 -27.68
CA VAL A 48 -62.91 -56.04 -28.47
C VAL A 48 -61.55 -55.88 -27.80
N THR A 49 -61.48 -55.82 -26.48
CA THR A 49 -60.20 -55.82 -25.75
C THR A 49 -59.43 -57.11 -25.91
N ARG A 50 -60.12 -58.26 -25.90
CA ARG A 50 -59.48 -59.55 -26.19
C ARG A 50 -58.90 -59.57 -27.59
N ALA A 51 -59.69 -59.16 -28.60
CA ALA A 51 -59.22 -59.10 -29.99
C ALA A 51 -57.97 -58.20 -30.13
N LEU A 52 -58.00 -57.02 -29.49
CA LEU A 52 -56.88 -56.08 -29.48
C LEU A 52 -55.63 -56.65 -28.81
N ILE A 53 -55.78 -57.34 -27.67
CA ILE A 53 -54.64 -57.96 -26.97
C ILE A 53 -54.08 -59.15 -27.75
N TYR A 54 -54.93 -59.93 -28.44
CA TYR A 54 -54.50 -61.09 -29.23
C TYR A 54 -53.62 -60.74 -30.43
N GLU A 55 -53.90 -59.61 -31.08
CA GLU A 55 -53.16 -59.14 -32.26
C GLU A 55 -51.81 -58.52 -31.91
N GLN A 56 -51.59 -58.20 -30.62
CA GLN A 56 -50.41 -57.47 -30.17
C GLN A 56 -49.34 -58.39 -29.56
N LYS A 57 -48.07 -58.01 -29.74
CA LYS A 57 -46.93 -58.66 -29.07
C LYS A 57 -46.81 -58.18 -27.64
N ALA A 58 -46.29 -59.02 -26.74
CA ALA A 58 -46.17 -58.68 -25.32
C ALA A 58 -45.23 -57.49 -25.07
N GLY A 59 -44.19 -57.30 -25.88
CA GLY A 59 -43.30 -56.14 -25.80
C GLY A 59 -43.88 -54.81 -26.31
N GLU A 60 -44.92 -54.86 -27.15
CA GLU A 60 -45.54 -53.69 -27.79
C GLU A 60 -46.82 -53.24 -27.05
N ILE A 61 -47.17 -53.90 -25.94
CA ILE A 61 -48.37 -53.55 -25.16
C ILE A 61 -48.31 -52.18 -24.51
N TYR A 62 -47.13 -51.70 -24.13
CA TYR A 62 -46.98 -50.35 -23.59
C TYR A 62 -47.25 -49.27 -24.65
N ASP A 63 -47.05 -49.59 -25.93
CA ASP A 63 -47.23 -48.66 -27.05
C ASP A 63 -48.72 -48.49 -27.44
N LEU A 64 -49.60 -49.36 -26.94
CA LEU A 64 -51.05 -49.23 -27.08
C LEU A 64 -51.61 -47.97 -26.39
N VAL A 65 -50.89 -47.43 -25.40
CA VAL A 65 -51.27 -46.22 -24.67
C VAL A 65 -51.01 -45.00 -25.56
N GLY A 66 -52.06 -44.54 -26.25
CA GLY A 66 -52.00 -43.41 -27.18
C GLY A 66 -52.08 -43.80 -28.66
N GLU A 67 -52.19 -45.09 -28.98
CA GLU A 67 -52.47 -45.55 -30.35
C GLU A 67 -53.91 -45.23 -30.78
N SER A 68 -54.15 -45.13 -32.09
CA SER A 68 -55.46 -44.78 -32.63
C SER A 68 -56.48 -45.90 -32.37
N THR A 69 -57.44 -45.62 -31.48
CA THR A 69 -58.58 -46.49 -31.12
C THR A 69 -59.73 -46.44 -32.14
N LYS A 70 -59.51 -45.92 -33.35
CA LYS A 70 -60.55 -45.72 -34.37
C LYS A 70 -61.24 -47.02 -34.78
N GLY A 71 -60.48 -48.08 -35.02
CA GLY A 71 -61.05 -49.39 -35.39
C GLY A 71 -61.88 -50.04 -34.27
N LEU A 72 -61.51 -49.79 -33.02
CA LEU A 72 -62.26 -50.21 -31.83
C LEU A 72 -63.58 -49.45 -31.74
N LEU A 73 -63.55 -48.13 -31.95
CA LEU A 73 -64.73 -47.27 -31.93
C LEU A 73 -65.71 -47.63 -33.05
N ASP A 74 -65.23 -47.92 -34.26
CA ASP A 74 -66.06 -48.36 -35.38
C ASP A 74 -66.73 -49.71 -35.13
N SER A 75 -66.03 -50.64 -34.49
CA SER A 75 -66.57 -51.96 -34.13
C SER A 75 -67.65 -51.86 -33.06
N LEU A 76 -67.43 -51.01 -32.04
CA LEU A 76 -68.44 -50.72 -31.02
C LEU A 76 -69.66 -50.01 -31.64
N ASN A 77 -69.45 -49.01 -32.50
CA ASN A 77 -70.57 -48.30 -33.15
C ASN A 77 -71.44 -49.22 -34.01
N LYS A 78 -70.86 -50.20 -34.72
CA LYS A 78 -71.64 -51.19 -35.48
C LYS A 78 -72.52 -52.07 -34.60
N GLN A 79 -72.08 -52.41 -33.38
CA GLN A 79 -72.83 -53.30 -32.48
C GLN A 79 -73.97 -52.60 -31.74
N PHE A 80 -73.93 -51.27 -31.62
CA PHE A 80 -74.88 -50.47 -30.85
C PHE A 80 -75.74 -49.51 -31.69
N ASP A 81 -75.56 -49.46 -33.01
CA ASP A 81 -76.44 -48.74 -33.94
C ASP A 81 -77.83 -49.43 -33.99
N PRO A 82 -78.96 -48.69 -33.92
CA PRO A 82 -79.12 -47.23 -33.90
C PRO A 82 -79.26 -46.58 -32.50
N ALA A 83 -79.03 -47.32 -31.43
CA ALA A 83 -79.34 -46.87 -30.08
C ALA A 83 -78.29 -45.92 -29.47
N VAL A 84 -77.00 -46.24 -29.61
CA VAL A 84 -75.89 -45.52 -28.97
C VAL A 84 -74.76 -45.27 -29.95
N GLU A 85 -74.17 -44.07 -29.88
CA GLU A 85 -73.00 -43.66 -30.65
C GLU A 85 -71.83 -43.37 -29.71
N PHE A 86 -70.73 -44.09 -29.87
CA PHE A 86 -69.46 -43.86 -29.18
C PHE A 86 -68.67 -42.77 -29.91
N VAL A 87 -68.25 -41.75 -29.16
CA VAL A 87 -67.58 -40.54 -29.68
C VAL A 87 -66.08 -40.62 -29.48
N ASN A 88 -65.63 -41.17 -28.35
CA ASN A 88 -64.22 -41.29 -28.03
C ASN A 88 -63.94 -42.58 -27.24
N ALA A 89 -62.80 -43.19 -27.51
CA ALA A 89 -62.25 -44.32 -26.79
C ALA A 89 -60.76 -44.04 -26.55
N ASN A 90 -60.27 -44.11 -25.32
CA ASN A 90 -58.84 -43.99 -25.03
C ASN A 90 -58.37 -45.14 -24.15
N ILE A 91 -57.19 -45.68 -24.44
CA ILE A 91 -56.55 -46.70 -23.62
C ILE A 91 -55.73 -45.96 -22.56
N THR A 92 -56.08 -46.14 -21.29
CA THR A 92 -55.43 -45.41 -20.19
C THR A 92 -54.27 -46.17 -19.58
N HIS A 93 -54.35 -47.50 -19.57
CA HIS A 93 -53.36 -48.36 -18.95
C HIS A 93 -53.27 -49.67 -19.73
N ALA A 94 -52.06 -50.12 -20.01
CA ALA A 94 -51.80 -51.38 -20.69
C ALA A 94 -50.50 -51.97 -20.14
N GLU A 95 -50.61 -53.12 -19.45
CA GLU A 95 -49.46 -53.77 -18.84
C GLU A 95 -49.55 -55.30 -18.98
N PRO A 96 -48.40 -55.98 -19.24
CA PRO A 96 -48.30 -57.42 -19.08
C PRO A 96 -48.39 -57.79 -17.58
N SER A 97 -49.16 -58.82 -17.25
CA SER A 97 -49.41 -59.20 -15.85
C SER A 97 -48.25 -59.97 -15.20
N SER A 98 -47.26 -60.43 -15.97
CA SER A 98 -46.06 -61.11 -15.46
C SER A 98 -44.98 -60.12 -15.02
N GLN A 99 -44.66 -60.12 -13.72
CA GLN A 99 -43.60 -59.29 -13.14
C GLN A 99 -42.21 -59.62 -13.70
N ASP A 100 -41.94 -60.90 -13.97
CA ASP A 100 -40.65 -61.36 -14.49
C ASP A 100 -40.39 -60.84 -15.92
N TYR A 101 -41.42 -60.87 -16.78
CA TYR A 101 -41.32 -60.36 -18.16
C TYR A 101 -41.12 -58.84 -18.20
N ARG A 102 -41.68 -58.11 -17.22
CA ARG A 102 -41.43 -56.67 -17.05
C ARG A 102 -39.97 -56.38 -16.69
N MET A 103 -39.36 -57.22 -15.86
CA MET A 103 -37.95 -57.08 -15.48
C MET A 103 -37.02 -57.39 -16.65
N ASP A 104 -37.33 -58.43 -17.44
CA ASP A 104 -36.54 -58.79 -18.62
C ASP A 104 -36.61 -57.72 -19.71
N LEU A 105 -37.77 -57.09 -19.91
CA LEU A 105 -37.94 -56.01 -20.89
C LEU A 105 -37.21 -54.71 -20.46
N ALA A 106 -37.10 -54.45 -19.15
CA ALA A 106 -36.42 -53.26 -18.62
C ALA A 106 -34.89 -53.41 -18.50
N ALA A 107 -34.38 -54.65 -18.45
CA ALA A 107 -32.96 -54.94 -18.31
C ALA A 107 -32.06 -54.27 -19.38
N PRO A 108 -32.36 -54.30 -20.69
CA PRO A 108 -31.51 -53.66 -21.70
C PRO A 108 -31.47 -52.13 -21.57
N GLU A 109 -32.60 -51.50 -21.24
CA GLU A 109 -32.68 -50.05 -21.04
C GLU A 109 -31.87 -49.60 -19.81
N MET A 110 -31.96 -50.36 -18.71
CA MET A 110 -31.17 -50.10 -17.51
C MET A 110 -29.66 -50.22 -17.76
N VAL A 111 -29.25 -51.22 -18.55
CA VAL A 111 -27.84 -51.37 -18.95
C VAL A 111 -27.39 -50.23 -19.87
N ARG A 112 -28.25 -49.76 -20.78
CA ARG A 112 -27.96 -48.62 -21.65
C ARG A 112 -27.77 -47.33 -20.84
N VAL A 113 -28.72 -47.02 -19.95
CA VAL A 113 -28.65 -45.84 -19.05
C VAL A 113 -27.42 -45.91 -18.16
N ALA A 114 -27.07 -47.08 -17.63
CA ALA A 114 -25.87 -47.24 -16.80
C ALA A 114 -24.57 -46.98 -17.59
N LYS A 115 -24.49 -47.45 -18.85
CA LYS A 115 -23.34 -47.16 -19.73
C LYS A 115 -23.24 -45.67 -20.04
N GLU A 116 -24.36 -45.03 -20.38
CA GLU A 116 -24.42 -43.59 -20.67
C GLU A 116 -24.01 -42.75 -19.44
N ALA A 117 -24.49 -43.12 -18.26
CA ALA A 117 -24.10 -42.48 -17.00
C ALA A 117 -22.59 -42.63 -16.74
N TYR A 118 -22.01 -43.81 -16.99
CA TYR A 118 -20.58 -44.04 -16.83
C TYR A 118 -19.75 -43.20 -17.82
N THR A 119 -20.15 -43.14 -19.09
CA THR A 119 -19.48 -42.30 -20.08
C THR A 119 -19.54 -40.82 -19.71
N TYR A 120 -20.69 -40.36 -19.23
CA TYR A 120 -20.86 -38.98 -18.78
C TYR A 120 -19.97 -38.66 -17.58
N GLN A 121 -19.89 -39.55 -16.60
CA GLN A 121 -18.99 -39.38 -15.45
C GLN A 121 -17.52 -39.31 -15.89
N TYR A 122 -17.11 -40.18 -16.81
CA TYR A 122 -15.75 -40.18 -17.32
C TYR A 122 -15.41 -38.87 -18.06
N GLU A 123 -16.32 -38.38 -18.91
CA GLU A 123 -16.16 -37.08 -19.58
C GLU A 123 -16.10 -35.91 -18.59
N LEU A 124 -16.95 -35.95 -17.56
CA LEU A 124 -16.97 -34.93 -16.51
C LEU A 124 -15.63 -34.89 -15.75
N ASP A 125 -15.08 -36.05 -15.40
CA ASP A 125 -13.79 -36.14 -14.72
C ASP A 125 -12.63 -35.68 -15.60
N LEU A 126 -12.68 -35.98 -16.90
CA LEU A 126 -11.70 -35.45 -17.85
C LEU A 126 -11.75 -33.92 -17.96
N ARG A 127 -12.96 -33.34 -17.98
CA ARG A 127 -13.13 -31.88 -17.97
C ARG A 127 -12.57 -31.26 -16.69
N LYS A 128 -12.92 -31.80 -15.51
CA LYS A 128 -12.40 -31.33 -14.23
C LYS A 128 -10.88 -31.32 -14.19
N LYS A 129 -10.24 -32.42 -14.62
CA LYS A 129 -8.77 -32.50 -14.68
C LYS A 129 -8.15 -31.46 -15.61
N ARG A 130 -8.82 -31.17 -16.72
CA ARG A 130 -8.37 -30.14 -17.66
C ARG A 130 -8.50 -28.74 -17.05
N ASP A 131 -9.67 -28.45 -16.47
CA ASP A 131 -9.97 -27.17 -15.84
C ASP A 131 -9.02 -26.92 -14.65
N GLU A 132 -8.73 -27.94 -13.84
CA GLU A 132 -7.73 -27.88 -12.77
C GLU A 132 -6.33 -27.58 -13.32
N GLY A 133 -5.91 -28.24 -14.40
CA GLY A 133 -4.62 -28.00 -15.02
C GLY A 133 -4.49 -26.60 -15.66
N ASP A 134 -5.58 -26.08 -16.23
CA ASP A 134 -5.62 -24.72 -16.77
C ASP A 134 -5.61 -23.68 -15.63
N LEU A 135 -6.36 -23.90 -14.55
CA LEU A 135 -6.32 -23.06 -13.34
C LEU A 135 -4.93 -23.03 -12.70
N ASP A 136 -4.23 -24.16 -12.62
CA ASP A 136 -2.87 -24.22 -12.10
C ASP A 136 -1.89 -23.42 -12.95
N ARG A 137 -2.06 -23.45 -14.29
CA ARG A 137 -1.25 -22.65 -15.21
C ARG A 137 -1.52 -21.16 -15.03
N ASP A 138 -2.79 -20.77 -14.91
CA ASP A 138 -3.17 -19.37 -14.69
C ASP A 138 -2.66 -18.86 -13.33
N LEU A 139 -2.75 -19.69 -12.28
CA LEU A 139 -2.20 -19.39 -10.96
C LEU A 139 -0.68 -19.19 -11.01
N ALA A 140 0.03 -20.04 -11.75
CA ALA A 140 1.47 -19.91 -11.95
C ALA A 140 1.81 -18.60 -12.69
N GLY A 141 1.05 -18.26 -13.74
CA GLY A 141 1.21 -17.00 -14.47
C GLY A 141 0.96 -15.78 -13.57
N LEU A 142 -0.08 -15.80 -12.74
CA LEU A 142 -0.36 -14.72 -11.79
C LEU A 142 0.78 -14.57 -10.76
N ARG A 143 1.34 -15.67 -10.26
CA ARG A 143 2.49 -15.63 -9.35
C ARG A 143 3.74 -15.05 -10.01
N GLU A 144 3.98 -15.38 -11.28
CA GLU A 144 5.07 -14.79 -12.05
C GLU A 144 4.89 -13.28 -12.21
N THR A 145 3.72 -12.82 -12.65
CA THR A 145 3.43 -11.38 -12.77
C THR A 145 3.55 -10.64 -11.44
N LEU A 146 3.11 -11.26 -10.34
CA LEU A 146 3.25 -10.69 -9.00
C LEU A 146 4.72 -10.56 -8.60
N SER A 147 5.53 -11.59 -8.87
CA SER A 147 6.97 -11.56 -8.63
C SER A 147 7.69 -10.49 -9.47
N GLU A 148 7.25 -10.26 -10.70
CA GLU A 148 7.79 -9.20 -11.56
C GLU A 148 7.47 -7.81 -11.00
N ILE A 149 6.21 -7.59 -10.61
CA ILE A 149 5.77 -6.33 -9.99
C ILE A 149 6.51 -6.07 -8.68
N GLU A 150 6.71 -7.09 -7.83
CA GLU A 150 7.47 -6.96 -6.59
C GLU A 150 8.93 -6.59 -6.84
N ALA A 151 9.56 -7.19 -7.85
CA ALA A 151 10.91 -6.83 -8.27
C ALA A 151 10.97 -5.38 -8.77
N GLU A 152 10.00 -4.95 -9.57
CA GLU A 152 9.90 -3.57 -10.06
C GLU A 152 9.74 -2.57 -8.91
N ILE A 153 8.84 -2.83 -7.95
CA ILE A 153 8.67 -2.01 -6.74
C ILE A 153 9.98 -1.91 -5.97
N ALA A 154 10.70 -3.02 -5.75
CA ALA A 154 11.98 -3.01 -5.06
C ALA A 154 13.03 -2.15 -5.79
N THR A 155 13.04 -2.18 -7.13
CA THR A 155 13.94 -1.32 -7.90
C THR A 155 13.60 0.16 -7.77
N TYR A 156 12.31 0.53 -7.83
CA TYR A 156 11.89 1.92 -7.63
C TYR A 156 12.17 2.41 -6.21
N ASP A 157 11.94 1.59 -5.19
CA ASP A 157 12.26 1.93 -3.81
C ASP A 157 13.77 2.18 -3.62
N ALA A 158 14.62 1.35 -4.23
CA ALA A 158 16.06 1.56 -4.20
C ALA A 158 16.48 2.86 -4.90
N GLN A 159 15.86 3.17 -6.05
CA GLN A 159 16.10 4.42 -6.78
C GLN A 159 15.64 5.64 -5.98
N MET A 160 14.44 5.59 -5.38
CA MET A 160 13.90 6.65 -4.54
C MET A 160 14.78 6.89 -3.32
N ARG A 161 15.22 5.84 -2.62
CA ARG A 161 16.15 5.97 -1.48
C ARG A 161 17.46 6.61 -1.90
N THR A 162 18.04 6.17 -3.02
CA THR A 162 19.29 6.74 -3.54
C THR A 162 19.12 8.20 -3.93
N ALA A 163 18.01 8.56 -4.57
CA ALA A 163 17.72 9.94 -4.94
C ALA A 163 17.52 10.82 -3.70
N HIS A 164 16.75 10.33 -2.72
CA HIS A 164 16.51 11.03 -1.46
C HIS A 164 17.81 11.24 -0.68
N GLU A 165 18.64 10.21 -0.52
CA GLU A 165 19.95 10.33 0.12
C GLU A 165 20.86 11.33 -0.59
N LYS A 166 20.86 11.35 -1.94
CA LYS A 166 21.62 12.33 -2.71
C LYS A 166 21.15 13.76 -2.44
N GLU A 167 19.84 13.99 -2.42
CA GLU A 167 19.27 15.32 -2.14
C GLU A 167 19.56 15.77 -0.70
N VAL A 168 19.40 14.89 0.29
CA VAL A 168 19.75 15.19 1.69
C VAL A 168 21.24 15.49 1.83
N ASN A 169 22.11 14.69 1.20
CA ASN A 169 23.55 14.94 1.23
C ASN A 169 23.93 16.25 0.55
N ARG A 170 23.28 16.61 -0.57
CA ARG A 170 23.47 17.92 -1.24
C ARG A 170 23.04 19.07 -0.34
N ALA A 171 21.87 18.97 0.28
CA ALA A 171 21.37 19.98 1.20
C ALA A 171 22.30 20.15 2.42
N ASN A 172 22.77 19.05 3.01
CA ASN A 172 23.71 19.08 4.13
C ASN A 172 25.08 19.65 3.74
N ALA A 173 25.61 19.27 2.58
CA ALA A 173 26.86 19.83 2.08
C ALA A 173 26.76 21.33 1.83
N TYR A 174 25.64 21.78 1.26
CA TYR A 174 25.37 23.20 1.04
C TYR A 174 25.22 23.96 2.37
N ALA A 175 24.47 23.42 3.32
CA ALA A 175 24.34 24.01 4.66
C ALA A 175 25.70 24.10 5.39
N HIS A 176 26.53 23.06 5.29
CA HIS A 176 27.89 23.09 5.84
C HIS A 176 28.78 24.13 5.16
N GLN A 177 28.69 24.28 3.84
CA GLN A 177 29.44 25.32 3.12
C GLN A 177 29.04 26.72 3.61
N LEU A 178 27.74 26.99 3.72
CA LEU A 178 27.23 28.26 4.25
C LEU A 178 27.69 28.51 5.69
N MET A 179 27.69 27.46 6.52
CA MET A 179 28.13 27.56 7.91
C MET A 179 29.63 27.90 8.00
N ILE A 180 30.47 27.25 7.20
CA ILE A 180 31.92 27.52 7.15
C ILE A 180 32.18 28.94 6.65
N GLU A 181 31.44 29.40 5.65
CA GLU A 181 31.55 30.77 5.13
C GLU A 181 31.18 31.79 6.21
N ALA A 182 30.03 31.62 6.87
CA ALA A 182 29.60 32.48 7.97
C ALA A 182 30.58 32.47 9.15
N GLU A 183 31.10 31.30 9.54
CA GLU A 183 32.13 31.18 10.59
C GLU A 183 33.43 31.88 10.19
N SER A 184 33.86 31.75 8.93
CA SER A 184 35.06 32.39 8.41
C SER A 184 34.91 33.91 8.39
N GLU A 185 33.77 34.43 7.92
CA GLU A 185 33.46 35.86 7.95
C GLU A 185 33.41 36.40 9.37
N ALA A 186 32.72 35.71 10.28
CA ALA A 186 32.65 36.09 11.69
C ALA A 186 34.05 36.13 12.33
N LYS A 187 34.90 35.14 12.04
CA LYS A 187 36.27 35.08 12.54
C LYS A 187 37.16 36.18 11.95
N ALA A 188 37.01 36.49 10.66
CA ALA A 188 37.72 37.59 10.02
C ALA A 188 37.33 38.94 10.65
N ASN A 189 36.03 39.16 10.86
CA ASN A 189 35.51 40.36 11.52
C ASN A 189 36.02 40.47 12.96
N ALA A 190 36.01 39.37 13.72
CA ALA A 190 36.55 39.34 15.09
C ALA A 190 38.05 39.69 15.11
N ALA A 191 38.85 39.14 14.20
CA ALA A 191 40.28 39.44 14.09
C ALA A 191 40.53 40.92 13.69
N MET A 192 39.70 41.50 12.81
CA MET A 192 39.77 42.92 12.47
C MET A 192 39.49 43.81 13.68
N LEU A 193 38.46 43.48 14.47
CA LEU A 193 38.10 44.22 15.69
C LEU A 193 39.20 44.11 16.75
N GLU A 194 39.80 42.93 16.93
CA GLU A 194 40.93 42.74 17.84
C GLU A 194 42.16 43.57 17.42
N ALA A 195 42.50 43.54 16.13
CA ALA A 195 43.59 44.35 15.59
C ALA A 195 43.34 45.85 15.79
N GLN A 196 42.11 46.33 15.58
CA GLN A 196 41.73 47.72 15.83
C GLN A 196 41.80 48.06 17.32
N ALA A 197 41.35 47.15 18.21
CA ALA A 197 41.43 47.35 19.65
C ALA A 197 42.89 47.48 20.13
N LEU A 198 43.81 46.70 19.56
CA LEU A 198 45.24 46.80 19.81
C LEU A 198 45.81 48.13 19.29
N ASP A 199 45.43 48.57 18.09
CA ASP A 199 45.85 49.87 17.54
C ASP A 199 45.35 51.04 18.41
N ILE A 200 44.07 51.04 18.82
CA ILE A 200 43.51 52.06 19.73
C ILE A 200 44.24 52.06 21.06
N ARG A 201 44.57 50.88 21.60
CA ARG A 201 45.36 50.79 22.83
C ARG A 201 46.75 51.38 22.64
N ALA A 202 47.40 51.11 21.50
CA ALA A 202 48.70 51.68 21.16
C ALA A 202 48.64 53.21 21.04
N VAL A 203 47.62 53.77 20.38
CA VAL A 203 47.42 55.23 20.28
C VAL A 203 47.17 55.83 21.65
N LYS A 204 46.22 55.28 22.43
CA LYS A 204 45.97 55.75 23.80
C LYS A 204 47.21 55.70 24.68
N SER A 205 48.09 54.71 24.45
CA SER A 205 49.37 54.65 25.16
C SER A 205 50.39 55.67 24.66
N ALA A 206 50.37 56.02 23.38
CA ALA A 206 51.30 56.94 22.73
C ALA A 206 50.88 58.42 22.79
N GLU A 207 49.60 58.72 23.04
CA GLU A 207 49.09 60.10 23.20
C GLU A 207 49.53 60.76 24.50
N TYR A 208 49.83 59.96 25.52
CA TYR A 208 50.27 60.45 26.83
C TYR A 208 51.52 59.72 27.33
N PRO A 209 52.67 59.80 26.61
CA PRO A 209 53.91 59.15 27.02
C PRO A 209 54.40 59.69 28.37
N GLU A 210 54.10 60.95 28.67
CA GLU A 210 54.45 61.60 29.94
C GLU A 210 53.66 60.99 31.12
N ILE A 211 52.43 60.49 30.88
CA ILE A 211 51.66 59.76 31.91
C ILE A 211 52.31 58.40 32.21
N PHE A 212 52.92 57.74 31.23
CA PHE A 212 53.68 56.51 31.46
C PHE A 212 54.97 56.78 32.21
N GLU A 213 55.69 57.82 31.86
CA GLU A 213 56.88 58.25 32.60
C GLU A 213 56.52 58.61 34.04
N TYR A 214 55.44 59.36 34.24
CA TYR A 214 54.94 59.69 35.58
C TYR A 214 54.52 58.44 36.38
N ARG A 215 53.78 57.51 35.79
CA ARG A 215 53.41 56.23 36.45
C ARG A 215 54.60 55.32 36.71
N TYR A 216 55.58 55.31 35.81
CA TYR A 216 56.83 54.57 35.99
C TYR A 216 57.65 55.16 37.14
N GLN A 217 57.80 56.48 37.17
CA GLN A 217 58.42 57.20 38.28
C GLN A 217 57.70 56.92 39.59
N GLN A 218 56.36 56.91 39.59
CA GLN A 218 55.56 56.58 40.77
C GLN A 218 55.78 55.12 41.22
N THR A 219 55.78 54.15 40.29
CA THR A 219 56.04 52.74 40.61
C THR A 219 57.46 52.52 41.12
N ILE A 220 58.45 53.22 40.56
CA ILE A 220 59.82 53.22 41.08
C ILE A 220 59.85 53.81 42.48
N LEU A 221 59.15 54.91 42.72
CA LEU A 221 59.08 55.56 44.02
C LEU A 221 58.48 54.62 45.06
N ASP A 222 57.36 53.98 44.74
CA ASP A 222 56.70 52.97 45.58
C ASP A 222 57.67 51.81 45.89
N ARG A 223 58.45 51.37 44.89
CA ARG A 223 59.42 50.28 45.06
C ARG A 223 60.67 50.70 45.82
N ILE A 224 61.11 51.96 45.70
CA ILE A 224 62.17 52.56 46.52
C ILE A 224 61.68 52.69 47.96
N GLU A 225 60.42 53.04 48.19
CA GLU A 225 59.83 53.11 49.53
C GLU A 225 59.79 51.72 50.18
N GLU A 226 59.35 50.70 49.43
CA GLU A 226 59.34 49.29 49.87
C GLU A 226 60.75 48.76 50.19
N VAL A 227 61.75 49.08 49.34
CA VAL A 227 63.15 48.65 49.54
C VAL A 227 63.85 49.50 50.61
N GLY A 228 63.49 50.78 50.73
CA GLY A 228 64.03 51.74 51.70
C GLY A 228 63.71 51.36 53.14
N HIS A 229 62.55 50.74 53.38
CA HIS A 229 62.23 50.13 54.68
C HIS A 229 63.14 48.92 55.04
N ASN A 230 63.83 48.35 54.05
CA ASN A 230 64.66 47.15 54.20
C ASN A 230 66.18 47.41 54.01
N LEU A 231 66.60 48.66 53.82
CA LEU A 231 68.01 49.03 53.62
C LEU A 231 68.71 49.38 54.96
N PRO A 232 69.90 48.80 55.25
CA PRO A 232 70.68 49.17 56.44
C PRO A 232 71.22 50.61 56.34
N GLN A 233 71.09 51.40 57.40
CA GLN A 233 71.54 52.79 57.45
C GLN A 233 73.08 52.88 57.34
N VAL A 234 73.59 53.49 56.27
CA VAL A 234 75.03 53.73 56.08
C VAL A 234 75.35 55.15 56.53
N VAL A 235 76.09 55.29 57.64
CA VAL A 235 76.61 56.58 58.14
C VAL A 235 78.02 56.78 57.56
N LYS A 236 78.24 57.85 56.80
CA LYS A 236 79.57 58.25 56.35
C LYS A 236 80.31 58.93 57.51
N VAL A 237 81.43 58.37 57.93
CA VAL A 237 82.37 59.00 58.88
C VAL A 237 83.56 59.53 58.07
N GLY A 238 83.72 60.85 57.98
CA GLY A 238 84.88 61.48 57.33
C GLY A 238 84.68 62.96 57.02
N ASP A 239 85.64 63.76 57.48
CA ASP A 239 85.67 65.21 57.65
C ASP A 239 85.44 66.07 56.39
N GLY A 240 84.72 67.18 56.56
CA GLY A 240 84.88 68.40 55.77
C GLY A 240 83.89 68.64 54.62
N THR A 241 83.16 69.75 54.74
CA THR A 241 82.29 70.45 53.77
C THR A 241 80.91 69.85 53.46
N GLU A 242 79.89 70.56 53.96
CA GLU A 242 78.47 70.40 53.66
C GLU A 242 78.19 70.41 52.15
N MET A 243 77.92 69.23 51.59
CA MET A 243 76.97 69.12 50.49
C MET A 243 75.83 68.23 51.00
N PRO A 244 74.56 68.68 50.97
CA PRO A 244 73.45 67.83 51.35
C PRO A 244 73.45 66.60 50.44
N ILE A 245 73.69 65.43 51.03
CA ILE A 245 73.62 64.15 50.33
C ILE A 245 72.14 63.91 50.02
N ASP A 246 71.80 63.99 48.74
CA ASP A 246 70.44 63.71 48.29
C ASP A 246 70.22 62.18 48.30
N TYR A 247 69.56 61.68 49.36
CA TYR A 247 69.27 60.25 49.56
C TYR A 247 68.48 59.64 48.39
N LEU A 248 67.74 60.46 47.62
CA LEU A 248 67.06 60.01 46.40
C LEU A 248 68.06 59.63 45.30
N VAL A 249 69.13 60.41 45.13
CA VAL A 249 70.15 60.17 44.10
C VAL A 249 70.92 58.87 44.41
N MET A 250 71.22 58.64 45.69
CA MET A 250 71.95 57.45 46.12
C MET A 250 71.09 56.17 46.07
N GLY A 251 69.80 56.26 46.42
CA GLY A 251 68.83 55.16 46.26
C GLY A 251 68.61 54.78 44.79
N ARG A 252 68.54 55.77 43.89
CA ARG A 252 68.43 55.56 42.43
C ARG A 252 69.66 54.86 41.84
N GLN A 253 70.87 55.25 42.26
CA GLN A 253 72.12 54.61 41.84
C GLN A 253 72.22 53.15 42.29
N MET A 254 71.78 52.82 43.51
CA MET A 254 71.79 51.43 43.99
C MET A 254 70.79 50.52 43.23
N LEU A 255 69.69 51.08 42.74
CA LEU A 255 68.70 50.37 41.90
C LEU A 255 69.09 50.31 40.41
N GLY A 256 70.25 50.86 40.02
CA GLY A 256 70.74 50.83 38.64
C GLY A 256 69.91 51.65 37.65
N VAL A 257 69.10 52.59 38.14
CA VAL A 257 68.26 53.45 37.30
C VAL A 257 69.09 54.69 36.93
N GLU A 258 69.55 54.75 35.67
CA GLU A 258 70.15 55.97 35.12
C GLU A 258 69.08 57.06 34.96
N ASP A 259 69.43 58.32 35.23
CA ASP A 259 68.58 59.51 35.09
C ASP A 259 68.44 59.91 33.61
N LYS A 260 68.09 58.92 32.78
CA LYS A 260 67.74 59.11 31.38
C LYS A 260 66.22 59.04 31.29
N PRO A 261 65.57 60.04 30.66
CA PRO A 261 64.16 59.92 30.38
C PRO A 261 63.92 58.61 29.62
N LEU A 262 62.82 57.92 29.93
CA LEU A 262 62.52 56.61 29.32
C LEU A 262 62.55 56.67 27.78
N TYR A 263 62.27 57.86 27.25
CA TYR A 263 62.30 58.20 25.84
C TYR A 263 63.19 59.43 25.63
N SER A 264 64.13 59.37 24.70
CA SER A 264 64.83 60.56 24.23
C SER A 264 63.91 61.46 23.39
N GLU A 265 64.28 62.72 23.14
CA GLU A 265 63.51 63.59 22.21
C GLU A 265 63.38 62.98 20.80
N ALA A 266 64.38 62.20 20.37
CA ALA A 266 64.32 61.48 19.10
C ALA A 266 63.30 60.34 19.15
N ASP A 267 63.20 59.64 20.28
CA ASP A 267 62.21 58.58 20.50
C ASP A 267 60.80 59.15 20.58
N LEU A 268 60.61 60.28 21.27
CA LEU A 268 59.32 60.99 21.31
C LEU A 268 58.88 61.46 19.92
N LYS A 269 59.80 61.96 19.10
CA LYS A 269 59.50 62.31 17.69
C LYS A 269 59.12 61.06 16.88
N HIS A 270 59.85 59.96 17.04
CA HIS A 270 59.56 58.70 16.34
C HIS A 270 58.21 58.09 16.77
N ILE A 271 57.88 58.14 18.07
CA ILE A 271 56.58 57.73 18.63
C ILE A 271 55.47 58.61 18.04
N ARG A 272 55.64 59.93 17.99
CA ARG A 272 54.67 60.86 17.39
C ARG A 272 54.44 60.59 15.89
N THR A 273 55.51 60.34 15.13
CA THR A 273 55.37 59.98 13.70
C THR A 273 54.64 58.66 13.52
N ARG A 274 54.97 57.64 14.33
CA ARG A 274 54.23 56.36 14.34
C ARG A 274 52.77 56.53 14.77
N LEU A 275 52.48 57.44 15.68
CA LEU A 275 51.12 57.73 16.12
C LEU A 275 50.26 58.23 14.96
N VAL A 276 50.79 59.13 14.12
CA VAL A 276 50.10 59.58 12.89
C VAL A 276 49.83 58.41 11.94
N GLU A 277 50.78 57.49 11.78
CA GLU A 277 50.60 56.29 10.94
C GLU A 277 49.58 55.30 11.52
N ILE A 278 49.51 55.16 12.85
CA ILE A 278 48.53 54.28 13.51
C ILE A 278 47.13 54.92 13.45
N ASN A 279 47.00 56.22 13.69
CA ASN A 279 45.73 56.94 13.57
C ASN A 279 45.15 56.82 12.16
N ARG A 280 45.97 57.01 11.12
CA ARG A 280 45.54 56.80 9.74
C ARG A 280 45.01 55.38 9.51
N ARG A 281 45.70 54.36 10.05
CA ARG A 281 45.25 52.96 9.95
C ARG A 281 43.94 52.71 10.69
N ILE A 282 43.72 53.35 11.85
CA ILE A 282 42.46 53.27 12.59
C ILE A 282 41.32 53.90 11.80
N GLU A 283 41.55 55.08 11.21
CA GLU A 283 40.55 55.77 10.39
C GLU A 283 40.16 54.92 9.17
N GLU A 284 41.15 54.41 8.43
CA GLU A 284 40.93 53.50 7.29
C GLU A 284 40.12 52.26 7.71
N ARG A 285 40.53 51.58 8.78
CA ARG A 285 39.82 50.38 9.29
C ARG A 285 38.44 50.69 9.83
N SER A 286 38.24 51.84 10.47
CA SER A 286 36.93 52.25 11.00
C SER A 286 35.92 52.48 9.88
N SER A 287 36.37 53.04 8.75
CA SER A 287 35.55 53.17 7.54
C SER A 287 35.14 51.79 7.01
N THR A 288 36.08 50.85 6.94
CA THR A 288 35.79 49.48 6.47
C THR A 288 34.82 48.75 7.40
N ILE A 289 35.00 48.85 8.72
CA ILE A 289 34.12 48.21 9.72
C ILE A 289 32.71 48.80 9.67
N ASN A 290 32.57 50.13 9.52
CA ASN A 290 31.26 50.75 9.39
C ASN A 290 30.55 50.32 8.10
N GLN A 291 31.28 50.14 7.00
CA GLN A 291 30.70 49.58 5.77
C GLN A 291 30.20 48.15 5.98
N ILE A 292 31.00 47.28 6.60
CA ILE A 292 30.60 45.91 6.93
C ILE A 292 29.37 45.89 7.86
N ALA A 293 29.28 46.81 8.82
CA ALA A 293 28.13 46.91 9.73
C ALA A 293 26.84 47.33 8.99
N ILE A 294 26.93 48.27 8.06
CA ILE A 294 25.81 48.71 7.22
C ILE A 294 25.37 47.58 6.27
N ASP A 295 26.32 46.84 5.71
CA ASP A 295 26.03 45.71 4.82
C ASP A 295 25.36 44.56 5.59
N ALA A 296 25.77 44.31 6.84
CA ALA A 296 25.13 43.33 7.72
C ALA A 296 23.70 43.74 8.12
N GLU A 297 23.43 45.03 8.32
CA GLU A 297 22.09 45.55 8.66
C GLU A 297 21.12 45.54 7.46
N ASN A 298 21.67 45.59 6.24
CA ASN A 298 20.90 45.50 4.99
C ASN A 298 20.71 44.06 4.47
N MET A 299 21.20 43.04 5.19
CA MET A 299 21.04 41.65 4.80
C MET A 299 19.60 41.21 5.09
N PRO A 300 18.80 40.77 4.10
CA PRO A 300 17.42 40.39 4.32
C PRO A 300 17.33 39.18 5.28
N PRO A 301 16.31 39.08 6.14
CA PRO A 301 16.17 37.94 7.03
C PRO A 301 16.12 36.66 6.19
N ALA A 302 16.91 35.65 6.58
CA ALA A 302 16.92 34.35 5.96
C ALA A 302 15.47 33.85 5.84
N LYS A 303 14.98 33.70 4.60
CA LYS A 303 13.64 33.19 4.34
C LYS A 303 13.51 31.84 5.04
N GLU A 304 12.58 31.76 5.99
CA GLU A 304 12.11 30.47 6.54
C GLU A 304 11.64 29.62 5.36
N VAL A 305 12.43 28.59 5.03
CA VAL A 305 12.02 27.54 4.11
C VAL A 305 11.13 26.60 4.92
N MET A 306 9.81 26.76 4.74
CA MET A 306 8.82 25.71 5.06
C MET A 306 8.92 24.58 4.05
#